data_AF-C6SLC3-F1
#
_entry.id   AF-C6SLC3-F1
#
_cell.length_a   1.000
_cell.length_b   1.000
_cell.length_c   1.000
_cell.angle_alpha   90.00
_cell.angle_beta   90.00
_cell.angle_gamma   90.00
#
_symmetry.space_group_name_H-M   'P 1'
#
loop_
_entity.id
_entity.type
_entity.pdbx_description
1 polymer ?
#
loop_
_entity_poly.entity_id
_entity_poly.type
_entity_poly.pdbx_seq_one_letter_code
_entity_poly.pdbx_strand_id
1 'polypeptide(L)'
;MEKHNGTYRDLHRPASEFATRDEYLEHELQIMQPKRWRPNLPFRDYRFEWEDLIPAMAGTIGKVVMVGAVAAAFAAPLGLPDSFVLENVRYELLIAAAFILLVSGFFLPGANLPGTHGPLIPMIPIVVSAGGHPLAFGISIAVLGLLMALFRGGSIMAKLTSNGVCGGLLLYLGFIGTTGQVKKLFSWAGGFNMPYIAFTVIIVTIVMYALLEHWEKNAG
;
A
#
# COMPACT_ATOMS: atom_id res chain seq x y z
N MET A 1 -5.88 -14.38 -17.56
CA MET A 1 -6.03 -13.28 -18.54
C MET A 1 -6.15 -13.91 -19.91
N GLU A 2 -7.37 -14.04 -20.39
CA GLU A 2 -7.64 -14.36 -21.79
C GLU A 2 -6.97 -13.29 -22.66
N LYS A 3 -6.12 -13.70 -23.59
CA LYS A 3 -5.51 -12.76 -24.53
C LYS A 3 -6.55 -12.43 -25.59
N HIS A 4 -7.25 -11.32 -25.40
CA HIS A 4 -8.10 -10.78 -26.45
C HIS A 4 -7.22 -10.27 -27.61
N ASN A 5 -7.48 -10.77 -28.82
CA ASN A 5 -6.83 -10.33 -30.06
C ASN A 5 -7.51 -9.05 -30.54
N GLY A 6 -7.08 -7.90 -30.03
CA GLY A 6 -7.56 -6.57 -30.43
C GLY A 6 -6.92 -5.45 -29.61
N THR A 7 -6.97 -4.22 -30.10
CA THR A 7 -6.58 -3.04 -29.32
C THR A 7 -7.68 -2.70 -28.32
N TYR A 8 -7.36 -2.06 -27.18
CA TYR A 8 -8.39 -1.65 -26.18
C TYR A 8 -9.59 -0.93 -26.82
N ARG A 9 -9.35 -0.07 -27.82
CA ARG A 9 -10.40 0.61 -28.59
C ARG A 9 -11.33 -0.30 -29.37
N ASP A 10 -10.84 -1.44 -29.83
CA ASP A 10 -11.61 -2.41 -30.64
C ASP A 10 -12.48 -3.30 -29.74
N LEU A 11 -12.04 -3.51 -28.49
CA LEU A 11 -12.70 -4.34 -27.49
C LEU A 11 -13.65 -3.56 -26.58
N HIS A 12 -13.50 -2.24 -26.56
CA HIS A 12 -14.34 -1.34 -25.80
C HIS A 12 -15.79 -1.38 -26.32
N ARG A 13 -16.73 -1.48 -25.38
CA ARG A 13 -18.17 -1.44 -25.65
C ARG A 13 -18.82 -0.38 -24.75
N PRO A 14 -19.82 0.35 -25.24
CA PRO A 14 -20.53 1.34 -24.43
C PRO A 14 -21.30 0.66 -23.28
N ALA A 15 -21.42 1.36 -22.15
CA ALA A 15 -22.09 0.85 -20.95
C ALA A 15 -23.56 0.43 -21.19
N SER A 16 -24.21 0.97 -22.23
CA SER A 16 -25.57 0.60 -22.63
C SER A 16 -25.73 -0.83 -23.15
N GLU A 17 -24.64 -1.51 -23.51
CA GLU A 17 -24.65 -2.90 -24.00
C GLU A 17 -24.62 -3.94 -22.88
N PHE A 18 -24.49 -3.52 -21.61
CA PHE A 18 -24.40 -4.40 -20.45
C PHE A 18 -25.68 -4.33 -19.61
N ALA A 19 -26.03 -5.44 -18.95
CA ALA A 19 -27.25 -5.51 -18.14
C ALA A 19 -27.08 -4.79 -16.80
N THR A 20 -25.85 -4.79 -16.26
CA THR A 20 -25.51 -4.12 -15.01
C THR A 20 -24.23 -3.28 -15.15
N ARG A 21 -24.08 -2.30 -14.24
CA ARG A 21 -22.88 -1.44 -14.19
C ARG A 21 -21.63 -2.22 -13.80
N ASP A 22 -21.77 -3.21 -12.92
CA ASP A 22 -20.65 -4.05 -12.46
C ASP A 22 -20.10 -4.92 -13.61
N GLU A 23 -20.97 -5.50 -14.43
CA GLU A 23 -20.56 -6.24 -15.63
C GLU A 23 -19.75 -5.37 -16.60
N TYR A 24 -20.14 -4.11 -16.77
CA TYR A 24 -19.41 -3.15 -17.58
C TYR A 24 -18.01 -2.86 -17.02
N LEU A 25 -17.93 -2.56 -15.71
CA LEU A 25 -16.65 -2.26 -15.05
C LEU A 25 -15.69 -3.46 -15.08
N GLU A 26 -16.23 -4.67 -14.90
CA GLU A 26 -15.44 -5.89 -14.97
C GLU A 26 -14.96 -6.18 -16.40
N HIS A 27 -15.80 -5.95 -17.42
CA HIS A 27 -15.37 -6.01 -18.82
C HIS A 27 -14.23 -5.02 -19.11
N GLU A 28 -14.34 -3.77 -18.66
CA GLU A 28 -13.31 -2.74 -18.82
C GLU A 28 -11.97 -3.14 -18.17
N LEU A 29 -12.00 -3.75 -16.98
CA LEU A 29 -10.82 -4.29 -16.31
C LEU A 29 -10.19 -5.47 -17.06
N GLN A 30 -11.01 -6.36 -17.64
CA GLN A 30 -10.55 -7.53 -18.38
C GLN A 30 -9.89 -7.17 -19.71
N ILE A 31 -10.40 -6.16 -20.41
CA ILE A 31 -9.85 -5.70 -21.69
C ILE A 31 -8.64 -4.76 -21.53
N MET A 32 -8.31 -4.35 -20.29
CA MET A 32 -7.18 -3.46 -20.02
C MET A 32 -5.85 -4.13 -20.42
N GLN A 33 -5.10 -3.49 -21.32
CA GLN A 33 -3.82 -4.03 -21.82
C GLN A 33 -2.67 -3.02 -21.61
N PRO A 34 -2.23 -2.81 -20.35
CA PRO A 34 -1.17 -1.85 -20.06
C PRO A 34 0.15 -2.32 -20.67
N LYS A 35 0.80 -1.44 -21.42
CA LYS A 35 2.09 -1.70 -22.06
C LYS A 35 3.21 -1.43 -21.06
N ARG A 36 4.16 -2.37 -20.93
CA ARG A 36 5.38 -2.17 -20.12
C ARG A 36 6.40 -1.32 -20.87
N TRP A 37 6.95 -0.29 -20.22
CA TRP A 37 7.99 0.61 -20.77
C TRP A 37 7.57 1.36 -22.04
N ARG A 38 6.28 1.59 -22.23
CA ARG A 38 5.74 2.39 -23.34
C ARG A 38 4.68 3.36 -22.80
N PRO A 39 4.48 4.52 -23.45
CA PRO A 39 3.43 5.47 -23.08
C PRO A 39 2.05 4.82 -23.07
N ASN A 40 1.40 4.77 -21.90
CA ASN A 40 -0.01 4.45 -21.76
C ASN A 40 -0.79 5.75 -21.60
N LEU A 41 -1.69 6.03 -22.54
CA LEU A 41 -2.46 7.27 -22.54
C LEU A 41 -3.91 6.99 -22.09
N PRO A 42 -4.47 7.84 -21.21
CA PRO A 42 -5.88 7.78 -20.89
C PRO A 42 -6.72 7.97 -22.17
N PHE A 43 -7.87 7.32 -22.23
CA PHE A 43 -8.81 7.26 -23.35
C PHE A 43 -8.31 6.53 -24.61
N ARG A 44 -7.05 6.05 -24.62
CA ARG A 44 -6.51 5.21 -25.71
C ARG A 44 -6.19 3.80 -25.24
N ASP A 45 -5.51 3.69 -24.11
CA ASP A 45 -5.04 2.41 -23.56
C ASP A 45 -5.85 1.98 -22.32
N TYR A 46 -6.64 2.88 -21.73
CA TYR A 46 -7.60 2.65 -20.63
C TYR A 46 -8.55 3.86 -20.51
N ARG A 47 -9.69 3.74 -19.80
CA ARG A 47 -10.60 4.85 -19.45
C ARG A 47 -10.70 5.01 -17.94
N PHE A 48 -11.17 6.19 -17.52
CA PHE A 48 -11.50 6.47 -16.14
C PHE A 48 -13.01 6.49 -16.01
N GLU A 49 -13.52 5.73 -15.05
CA GLU A 49 -14.91 5.75 -14.63
C GLU A 49 -15.06 6.52 -13.31
N TRP A 50 -16.26 7.00 -13.00
CA TRP A 50 -16.48 7.75 -11.76
C TRP A 50 -16.21 6.91 -10.52
N GLU A 51 -16.44 5.60 -10.63
CA GLU A 51 -16.18 4.60 -9.62
C GLU A 51 -14.68 4.49 -9.30
N ASP A 52 -13.78 4.84 -10.22
CA ASP A 52 -12.32 4.87 -10.00
C ASP A 52 -11.89 5.98 -9.01
N LEU A 53 -12.74 6.97 -8.78
CA LEU A 53 -12.47 8.02 -7.80
C LEU A 53 -12.44 7.46 -6.37
N ILE A 54 -13.24 6.43 -6.08
CA ILE A 54 -13.30 5.78 -4.75
C ILE A 54 -11.96 5.10 -4.42
N PRO A 55 -11.43 4.16 -5.23
CA PRO A 55 -10.12 3.55 -4.98
C PRO A 55 -8.98 4.58 -5.08
N ALA A 56 -9.09 5.63 -5.91
CA ALA A 56 -8.10 6.71 -5.94
C ALA A 56 -8.05 7.49 -4.62
N MET A 57 -9.20 7.91 -4.10
CA MET A 57 -9.31 8.59 -2.79
C MET A 57 -8.84 7.68 -1.66
N ALA A 58 -9.27 6.41 -1.65
CA ALA A 58 -8.80 5.45 -0.65
C ALA A 58 -7.27 5.25 -0.70
N GLY A 59 -6.70 5.14 -1.91
CA GLY A 59 -5.27 5.02 -2.12
C GLY A 59 -4.48 6.25 -1.65
N THR A 60 -4.98 7.46 -1.91
CA THR A 60 -4.33 8.69 -1.43
C THR A 60 -4.35 8.80 0.09
N ILE A 61 -5.50 8.54 0.74
CA ILE A 61 -5.59 8.52 2.21
C ILE A 61 -4.61 7.49 2.78
N GLY A 62 -4.62 6.27 2.24
CA GLY A 62 -3.72 5.20 2.65
C GLY A 62 -2.24 5.60 2.51
N LYS A 63 -1.88 6.29 1.43
CA LYS A 63 -0.50 6.77 1.21
C LYS A 63 -0.09 7.84 2.22
N VAL A 64 -0.96 8.82 2.48
CA VAL A 64 -0.70 9.89 3.46
C VAL A 64 -0.47 9.29 4.84
N VAL A 65 -1.35 8.38 5.27
CA VAL A 65 -1.23 7.69 6.57
C VAL A 65 0.05 6.85 6.63
N MET A 66 0.40 6.15 5.55
CA MET A 66 1.61 5.33 5.49
C MET A 66 2.89 6.17 5.59
N VAL A 67 2.98 7.27 4.83
CA VAL A 67 4.13 8.18 4.87
C VAL A 67 4.26 8.82 6.25
N GLY A 68 3.14 9.26 6.85
CA GLY A 68 3.13 9.77 8.22
C GLY A 68 3.64 8.77 9.24
N ALA A 69 3.21 7.51 9.14
CA ALA A 69 3.65 6.45 10.05
C ALA A 69 5.14 6.14 9.91
N VAL A 70 5.69 6.10 8.70
CA VAL A 70 7.13 5.92 8.45
C VAL A 70 7.94 7.09 9.00
N ALA A 71 7.53 8.33 8.71
CA ALA A 71 8.20 9.53 9.19
C ALA A 71 8.21 9.61 10.72
N ALA A 72 7.08 9.31 11.37
CA ALA A 72 6.98 9.24 12.83
C ALA A 72 7.86 8.12 13.42
N ALA A 73 7.93 6.96 12.76
CA ALA A 73 8.74 5.83 13.21
C ALA A 73 10.25 6.13 13.14
N PHE A 74 10.71 6.95 12.20
CA PHE A 74 12.09 7.45 12.17
C PHE A 74 12.31 8.61 13.14
N ALA A 75 11.34 9.51 13.29
CA ALA A 75 11.45 10.69 14.13
C ALA A 75 11.57 10.33 15.62
N ALA A 76 10.77 9.37 16.10
CA ALA A 76 10.74 8.99 17.51
C ALA A 76 12.11 8.54 18.07
N PRO A 77 12.82 7.55 17.48
CA PRO A 77 14.13 7.13 17.98
C PRO A 77 15.25 8.16 17.72
N LEU A 78 15.07 9.08 16.75
CA LEU A 78 16.02 10.15 16.45
C LEU A 78 15.76 11.43 17.27
N GLY A 79 14.72 11.47 18.11
CA GLY A 79 14.37 12.63 18.92
C GLY A 79 13.94 13.85 18.10
N LEU A 80 13.38 13.65 16.90
CA LEU A 80 12.97 14.74 16.02
C LEU A 80 11.57 15.27 16.39
N PRO A 81 11.31 16.58 16.23
CA PRO A 81 10.03 17.18 16.58
C PRO A 81 8.92 16.79 15.60
N ASP A 82 7.66 16.89 16.03
CA ASP A 82 6.49 16.58 15.18
C ASP A 82 6.39 17.48 13.94
N SER A 83 6.93 18.70 14.00
CA SER A 83 7.01 19.60 12.84
C SER A 83 7.83 19.01 11.71
N PHE A 84 8.90 18.27 12.03
CA PHE A 84 9.73 17.56 11.05
C PHE A 84 8.93 16.46 10.34
N VAL A 85 8.12 15.71 11.10
CA VAL A 85 7.25 14.66 10.53
C VAL A 85 6.29 15.27 9.51
N LEU A 86 5.63 16.38 9.87
CA LEU A 86 4.65 17.03 9.02
C LEU A 86 5.29 17.62 7.75
N GLU A 87 6.46 18.24 7.86
CA GLU A 87 7.20 18.76 6.72
C GLU A 87 7.71 17.63 5.80
N ASN A 88 8.28 16.56 6.38
CA ASN A 88 8.75 15.40 5.62
C ASN A 88 7.60 14.73 4.85
N VAL A 89 6.44 14.56 5.48
CA VAL A 89 5.24 14.00 4.82
C VAL A 89 4.84 14.82 3.60
N ARG A 90 4.87 16.15 3.69
CA ARG A 90 4.53 17.03 2.56
C ARG A 90 5.49 16.83 1.38
N TYR A 91 6.80 16.86 1.64
CA TYR A 91 7.79 16.66 0.58
C TYR A 91 7.69 15.27 -0.04
N GLU A 92 7.54 14.25 0.79
CA GLU A 92 7.45 12.87 0.32
C GLU A 92 6.18 12.63 -0.51
N LEU A 93 5.06 13.26 -0.17
CA LEU A 93 3.84 13.20 -0.99
C LEU A 93 4.01 13.89 -2.35
N LEU A 94 4.69 15.04 -2.41
CA LEU A 94 4.97 15.74 -3.67
C LEU A 94 5.88 14.90 -4.57
N ILE A 95 6.97 14.37 -4.02
CA ILE A 95 7.91 13.52 -4.75
C ILE A 95 7.22 12.22 -5.19
N ALA A 96 6.49 11.56 -4.29
CA ALA A 96 5.76 10.34 -4.60
C ALA A 96 4.71 10.58 -5.69
N ALA A 97 3.95 11.68 -5.64
CA ALA A 97 2.97 12.02 -6.67
C ALA A 97 3.63 12.16 -8.05
N ALA A 98 4.78 12.83 -8.14
CA ALA A 98 5.54 12.93 -9.39
C ALA A 98 5.97 11.56 -9.92
N PHE A 99 6.51 10.69 -9.07
CA PHE A 99 6.91 9.34 -9.47
C PHE A 99 5.72 8.43 -9.79
N ILE A 100 4.60 8.56 -9.09
CA ILE A 100 3.37 7.82 -9.38
C ILE A 100 2.86 8.20 -10.76
N LEU A 101 2.75 9.49 -11.09
CA LEU A 101 2.29 9.94 -12.40
C LEU A 101 3.21 9.50 -13.53
N LEU A 102 4.53 9.66 -13.35
CA LEU A 102 5.51 9.31 -14.37
C LEU A 102 5.66 7.79 -14.54
N VAL A 103 5.93 7.07 -13.45
CA VAL A 103 6.27 5.64 -13.53
C VAL A 103 5.01 4.80 -13.61
N SER A 104 4.09 4.90 -12.66
CA SER A 104 2.87 4.08 -12.65
C SER A 104 1.82 4.59 -13.65
N GLY A 105 1.59 5.90 -13.75
CA GLY A 105 0.57 6.45 -14.64
C GLY A 105 0.91 6.30 -16.13
N PHE A 106 2.19 6.50 -16.49
CA PHE A 106 2.59 6.59 -17.89
C PHE A 106 3.39 5.39 -18.40
N PHE A 107 4.48 4.99 -17.72
CA PHE A 107 5.42 3.98 -18.23
C PHE A 107 5.10 2.53 -17.85
N LEU A 108 4.59 2.30 -16.64
CA LEU A 108 4.42 0.99 -16.01
C LEU A 108 3.14 0.92 -15.15
N PRO A 109 1.92 0.94 -15.75
CA PRO A 109 0.66 0.89 -15.00
C PRO A 109 0.44 -0.38 -14.18
N GLY A 110 1.08 -1.49 -14.58
CA GLY A 110 1.05 -2.74 -13.82
C GLY A 110 2.08 -2.79 -12.67
N ALA A 111 2.85 -1.72 -12.42
CA ALA A 111 3.76 -1.67 -11.29
C ALA A 111 3.05 -1.12 -10.03
N ASN A 112 3.41 -1.67 -8.88
CA ASN A 112 2.96 -1.15 -7.60
C ASN A 112 3.35 0.34 -7.45
N LEU A 113 2.49 1.09 -6.75
CA LEU A 113 2.71 2.50 -6.47
C LEU A 113 4.06 2.72 -5.78
N PRO A 114 4.98 3.53 -6.33
CA PRO A 114 6.27 3.80 -5.71
C PRO A 114 6.11 4.49 -4.34
N GLY A 115 7.04 4.21 -3.43
CA GLY A 115 7.19 4.90 -2.15
C GLY A 115 7.13 3.97 -0.93
N THR A 116 6.66 4.50 0.20
CA THR A 116 6.67 3.81 1.49
C THR A 116 5.92 2.47 1.48
N HIS A 117 6.61 1.41 1.93
CA HIS A 117 6.02 0.09 2.13
C HIS A 117 5.81 -0.14 3.64
N GLY A 118 4.57 -0.38 4.04
CA GLY A 118 4.17 -0.59 5.44
C GLY A 118 4.89 -1.72 6.18
N PRO A 119 5.23 -2.84 5.53
CA PRO A 119 6.11 -3.87 6.10
C PRO A 119 7.44 -3.34 6.64
N LEU A 120 7.90 -2.16 6.21
CA LEU A 120 9.14 -1.57 6.68
C LEU A 120 9.01 -0.85 8.02
N ILE A 121 7.81 -0.36 8.40
CA ILE A 121 7.60 0.43 9.62
C ILE A 121 8.12 -0.29 10.87
N PRO A 122 7.81 -1.58 11.10
CA PRO A 122 8.32 -2.33 12.24
C PRO A 122 9.84 -2.44 12.30
N MET A 123 10.52 -2.37 11.14
CA MET A 123 11.97 -2.53 11.04
C MET A 123 12.74 -1.24 11.31
N ILE A 124 12.09 -0.08 11.20
CA ILE A 124 12.73 1.24 11.36
C ILE A 124 13.46 1.40 12.69
N PRO A 125 12.87 1.06 13.85
CA PRO A 125 13.58 1.22 15.13
C PRO A 125 14.87 0.40 15.19
N ILE A 126 14.87 -0.80 14.57
CA ILE A 126 16.04 -1.67 14.51
C ILE A 126 17.12 -1.02 13.62
N VAL A 127 16.74 -0.51 12.44
CA VAL A 127 17.66 0.19 11.54
C VAL A 127 18.30 1.40 12.21
N VAL A 128 17.51 2.22 12.90
CA VAL A 128 18.02 3.41 13.61
C VAL A 128 18.94 2.99 14.76
N SER A 129 18.58 1.95 15.53
CA SER A 129 19.45 1.44 16.61
C SER A 129 20.79 0.89 16.11
N ALA A 130 20.84 0.40 14.87
CA ALA A 130 22.07 -0.03 14.21
C ALA A 130 22.89 1.15 13.64
N GLY A 131 22.47 2.40 13.88
CA GLY A 131 23.12 3.60 13.35
C GLY A 131 22.73 3.92 11.91
N GLY A 132 21.67 3.31 11.38
CA GLY A 132 21.21 3.52 10.02
C GLY A 132 20.61 4.91 9.82
N HIS A 133 21.24 5.72 8.97
CA HIS A 133 20.71 7.03 8.59
C HIS A 133 19.57 6.88 7.55
N PRO A 134 18.40 7.52 7.72
CA PRO A 134 17.25 7.34 6.83
C PRO A 134 17.56 7.65 5.35
N LEU A 135 18.29 8.74 5.09
CA LEU A 135 18.70 9.12 3.74
C LEU A 135 19.64 8.10 3.08
N ALA A 136 20.65 7.62 3.81
CA ALA A 136 21.59 6.63 3.28
C ALA A 136 20.89 5.31 2.98
N PHE A 137 19.94 4.92 3.83
CA PHE A 137 19.08 3.77 3.65
C PHE A 137 18.16 3.91 2.42
N GLY A 138 17.56 5.08 2.20
CA GLY A 138 16.76 5.36 1.01
C GLY A 138 17.57 5.27 -0.29
N ILE A 139 18.77 5.88 -0.30
CA ILE A 139 19.66 5.84 -1.47
C ILE A 139 20.12 4.41 -1.76
N SER A 140 20.47 3.62 -0.74
CA SER A 140 20.91 2.24 -0.95
C SER A 140 19.80 1.38 -1.53
N ILE A 141 18.55 1.53 -1.06
CA ILE A 141 17.38 0.86 -1.64
C ILE A 141 17.18 1.28 -3.10
N ALA A 142 17.32 2.57 -3.41
CA ALA A 142 17.17 3.06 -4.79
C ALA A 142 18.23 2.46 -5.73
N VAL A 143 19.50 2.46 -5.31
CA VAL A 143 20.62 1.91 -6.09
C VAL A 143 20.44 0.40 -6.26
N LEU A 144 20.17 -0.35 -5.18
CA LEU A 144 19.97 -1.80 -5.24
C LEU A 144 18.74 -2.17 -6.07
N GLY A 145 17.64 -1.42 -5.94
CA GLY A 145 16.43 -1.60 -6.72
C GLY A 145 16.68 -1.42 -8.22
N LEU A 146 17.43 -0.38 -8.60
CA LEU A 146 17.81 -0.12 -9.99
C LEU A 146 18.73 -1.21 -10.54
N LEU A 147 19.73 -1.63 -9.77
CA LEU A 147 20.60 -2.77 -10.13
C LEU A 147 19.77 -4.04 -10.36
N MET A 148 18.85 -4.37 -9.45
CA MET A 148 17.99 -5.55 -9.61
C MET A 148 17.05 -5.46 -10.82
N ALA A 149 16.56 -4.26 -11.14
CA ALA A 149 15.75 -4.04 -12.34
C ALA A 149 16.57 -4.30 -13.62
N LEU A 150 17.84 -3.85 -13.66
CA LEU A 150 18.75 -4.07 -14.79
C LEU A 150 19.13 -5.55 -14.95
N PHE A 151 19.45 -6.23 -13.85
CA PHE A 151 19.88 -7.64 -13.87
C PHE A 151 18.73 -8.65 -13.84
N ARG A 152 17.47 -8.20 -13.94
CA ARG A 152 16.26 -9.05 -13.76
C ARG A 152 16.23 -9.84 -12.43
N GLY A 153 17.01 -9.38 -11.44
CA GLY A 153 17.25 -10.06 -10.17
C GLY A 153 15.97 -10.25 -9.34
N GLY A 154 14.99 -9.34 -9.46
CA GLY A 154 13.72 -9.46 -8.75
C GLY A 154 12.93 -10.73 -9.10
N SER A 155 12.98 -11.17 -10.37
CA SER A 155 12.30 -12.40 -10.80
C SER A 155 12.96 -13.67 -10.24
N ILE A 156 14.27 -13.61 -10.01
CA ILE A 156 15.05 -14.70 -9.43
C ILE A 156 14.82 -14.73 -7.92
N MET A 157 14.85 -13.56 -7.26
CA MET A 157 14.58 -13.45 -5.83
C MET A 157 13.19 -13.97 -5.48
N ALA A 158 12.18 -13.64 -6.28
CA ALA A 158 10.82 -14.15 -6.09
C ALA A 158 10.74 -15.69 -6.23
N LYS A 159 11.55 -16.29 -7.10
CA LYS A 159 11.64 -17.76 -7.23
C LYS A 159 12.43 -18.42 -6.11
N LEU A 160 13.45 -17.74 -5.59
CA LEU A 160 14.30 -18.22 -4.49
C LEU A 160 13.63 -18.07 -3.13
N THR A 161 12.75 -17.08 -2.97
CA THR A 161 12.00 -16.85 -1.74
C THR A 161 10.88 -17.88 -1.66
N SER A 162 11.01 -18.84 -0.74
CA SER A 162 9.96 -19.84 -0.53
C SER A 162 8.71 -19.22 0.10
N ASN A 163 7.56 -19.88 -0.09
CA ASN A 163 6.32 -19.52 0.60
C ASN A 163 6.48 -19.46 2.14
N GLY A 164 7.43 -20.23 2.69
CA GLY A 164 7.75 -20.21 4.12
C GLY A 164 8.37 -18.89 4.59
N VAL A 165 9.22 -18.26 3.78
CA VAL A 165 9.82 -16.95 4.12
C VAL A 165 8.77 -15.85 4.08
N CYS A 166 7.89 -15.87 3.07
CA CYS A 166 6.77 -14.93 2.99
C CYS A 166 5.82 -15.08 4.18
N GLY A 167 5.42 -16.32 4.51
CA GLY A 167 4.56 -16.62 5.66
C GLY A 167 5.19 -16.22 7.00
N GLY A 168 6.47 -16.52 7.20
CA GLY A 168 7.21 -16.13 8.40
C GLY A 168 7.32 -14.62 8.55
N LEU A 169 7.59 -13.89 7.47
CA LEU A 169 7.65 -12.44 7.47
C LEU A 169 6.28 -11.82 7.78
N LEU A 170 5.20 -12.33 7.19
CA LEU A 170 3.84 -11.86 7.47
C LEU A 170 3.45 -12.07 8.94
N LEU A 171 3.78 -13.24 9.51
CA LEU A 171 3.51 -13.54 10.91
C LEU A 171 4.31 -12.62 11.84
N TYR A 172 5.60 -12.41 11.55
CA TYR A 172 6.46 -11.50 12.31
C TYR A 172 5.93 -10.06 12.26
N LEU A 173 5.64 -9.55 11.06
CA LEU A 173 5.13 -8.18 10.88
C LEU A 173 3.76 -8.00 11.54
N GLY A 174 2.88 -9.00 11.43
CA GLY A 174 1.60 -9.01 12.12
C GLY A 174 1.75 -8.95 13.64
N PHE A 175 2.66 -9.77 14.19
CA PHE A 175 2.92 -9.79 15.63
C PHE A 175 3.51 -8.48 16.14
N ILE A 176 4.55 -7.95 15.48
CA ILE A 176 5.16 -6.67 15.87
C ILE A 176 4.16 -5.51 15.72
N GLY A 177 3.36 -5.52 14.64
CA GLY A 177 2.29 -4.55 14.43
C GLY A 177 1.28 -4.57 15.58
N THR A 178 0.70 -5.73 15.87
CA THR A 178 -0.32 -5.88 16.93
C THR A 178 0.23 -5.51 18.30
N THR A 179 1.43 -5.99 18.66
CA THR A 179 2.06 -5.63 19.95
C THR A 179 2.31 -4.13 20.06
N GLY A 180 2.72 -3.46 18.98
CA GLY A 180 2.86 -2.00 18.92
C GLY A 180 1.54 -1.26 19.13
N GLN A 181 0.46 -1.71 18.48
CA GLN A 181 -0.86 -1.08 18.63
C GLN A 181 -1.45 -1.31 20.03
N VAL A 182 -1.32 -2.51 20.58
CA VAL A 182 -1.76 -2.81 21.95
C VAL A 182 -1.07 -1.89 22.96
N LYS A 183 0.26 -1.71 22.86
CA LYS A 183 0.99 -0.77 23.73
C LYS A 183 0.47 0.67 23.63
N LYS A 184 0.18 1.15 22.42
CA LYS A 184 -0.38 2.50 22.22
C LYS A 184 -1.77 2.63 22.82
N LEU A 185 -2.63 1.61 22.69
CA LEU A 185 -3.97 1.60 23.28
C LEU A 185 -3.92 1.66 24.81
N PHE A 186 -3.03 0.87 25.43
CA PHE A 186 -2.83 0.92 26.88
C PHE A 186 -2.24 2.25 27.35
N SER A 187 -1.31 2.84 26.59
CA SER A 187 -0.77 4.18 26.88
C SER A 187 -1.86 5.26 26.82
N TRP A 188 -2.71 5.21 25.80
CA TRP A 188 -3.86 6.10 25.66
C TRP A 188 -4.86 5.96 26.82
N ALA A 189 -5.22 4.73 27.21
CA ALA A 189 -6.10 4.48 28.34
C ALA A 189 -5.46 4.88 29.69
N GLY A 190 -4.14 4.70 29.82
CA GLY A 190 -3.34 5.14 30.96
C GLY A 190 -3.31 6.66 31.12
N GLY A 191 -3.40 7.42 30.02
CA GLY A 191 -3.53 8.88 30.05
C GLY A 191 -4.79 9.38 30.77
N PHE A 192 -5.83 8.56 30.86
CA PHE A 192 -7.05 8.85 31.62
C PHE A 192 -7.06 8.22 33.02
N ASN A 193 -5.96 7.59 33.44
CA ASN A 193 -5.85 6.80 34.67
C ASN A 193 -6.87 5.64 34.76
N MET A 194 -7.37 5.16 33.61
CA MET A 194 -8.38 4.10 33.50
C MET A 194 -7.89 2.98 32.55
N PRO A 195 -6.83 2.24 32.93
CA PRO A 195 -6.19 1.25 32.04
C PRO A 195 -7.11 0.09 31.64
N TYR A 196 -8.15 -0.20 32.43
CA TYR A 196 -9.15 -1.23 32.12
C TYR A 196 -9.96 -0.93 30.84
N ILE A 197 -10.08 0.35 30.45
CA ILE A 197 -10.80 0.75 29.22
C ILE A 197 -10.13 0.15 27.99
N ALA A 198 -8.79 0.10 27.92
CA ALA A 198 -8.09 -0.53 26.80
C ALA A 198 -8.49 -2.00 26.64
N PHE A 199 -8.62 -2.72 27.76
CA PHE A 199 -9.04 -4.12 27.77
C PHE A 199 -10.50 -4.30 27.33
N THR A 200 -11.40 -3.44 27.82
CA THR A 200 -12.80 -3.43 27.38
C THR A 200 -12.92 -3.17 25.88
N VAL A 201 -12.18 -2.19 25.35
CA VAL A 201 -12.19 -1.86 23.91
C VAL A 201 -11.72 -3.05 23.08
N ILE A 202 -10.66 -3.76 23.50
CA ILE A 202 -10.20 -4.97 22.80
C ILE A 202 -11.29 -6.03 22.77
N ILE A 203 -11.92 -6.34 23.92
CA ILE A 203 -12.98 -7.36 23.99
C ILE A 203 -14.17 -6.98 23.11
N VAL A 204 -14.65 -5.75 23.21
CA VAL A 204 -15.78 -5.27 22.41
C VAL A 204 -15.46 -5.38 20.92
N THR A 205 -14.23 -5.02 20.52
CA THR A 205 -13.79 -5.12 19.13
C THR A 205 -13.77 -6.57 18.64
N ILE A 206 -13.28 -7.51 19.45
CA ILE A 206 -13.28 -8.95 19.12
C ILE A 206 -14.71 -9.47 18.96
N VAL A 207 -15.59 -9.14 19.91
CA VAL A 207 -17.01 -9.56 19.87
C VAL A 207 -17.71 -8.98 18.64
N MET A 208 -17.51 -7.69 18.37
CA MET A 208 -18.09 -7.01 17.20
C MET A 208 -17.60 -7.64 15.90
N TYR A 209 -16.30 -7.92 15.77
CA TYR A 209 -15.74 -8.58 14.60
C TYR A 209 -16.33 -9.97 14.40
N ALA A 210 -16.39 -10.78 15.46
CA ALA A 210 -16.97 -12.12 15.40
C ALA A 210 -18.47 -12.09 15.01
N LEU A 211 -19.22 -11.10 15.48
CA LEU A 211 -20.63 -10.91 15.09
C LEU A 211 -20.77 -10.51 13.62
N LEU A 212 -19.95 -9.58 13.14
CA LEU A 212 -19.95 -9.16 11.74
C LEU A 212 -19.60 -10.32 10.80
N GLU A 213 -18.56 -11.11 11.12
CA GLU A 213 -18.19 -12.28 10.33
C GLU A 213 -19.32 -13.34 10.33
N HIS A 214 -20.02 -13.51 11.46
CA HIS A 214 -21.15 -14.42 11.54
C HIS A 214 -22.33 -13.95 10.67
N TRP A 215 -22.61 -12.64 10.62
CA TRP A 215 -23.67 -12.09 9.77
C TRP A 215 -23.33 -12.10 8.28
N GLU A 216 -22.08 -11.84 7.91
CA GLU A 216 -21.61 -11.97 6.52
C GLU A 216 -21.83 -13.38 5.99
N LYS A 217 -21.50 -14.41 6.78
CA LYS A 217 -21.72 -15.82 6.41
C LYS A 217 -23.19 -16.22 6.28
N ASN A 218 -24.11 -15.48 6.90
CA ASN A 218 -25.55 -15.74 6.83
C ASN A 218 -26.26 -14.90 5.75
N ALA A 219 -25.56 -13.96 5.10
CA ALA A 219 -26.11 -13.04 4.10
C ALA A 219 -25.71 -13.39 2.65
N GLY A 220 -24.91 -14.44 2.44
CA GLY A 220 -24.60 -15.04 1.14
C GLY A 220 -25.24 -16.41 0.99
#